data_AF-A0A662T9C8-F1
#
_entry.id   AF-A0A662T9C8-F1
#
_cell.length_a   1.000
_cell.length_b   1.000
_cell.length_c   1.000
_cell.angle_alpha   90.00
_cell.angle_beta   90.00
_cell.angle_gamma   90.00
#
_symmetry.space_group_name_H-M   'P 1'
#
loop_
_entity.id
_entity.type
_entity.pdbx_description
1 polymer ?
#
loop_
_entity_poly.entity_id
_entity_poly.type
_entity_poly.pdbx_seq_one_letter_code
_entity_poly.pdbx_strand_id
1 'polypeptide(L)'
;MVELEKYVAKVLEQKRKYHAKVLSDSALYVNMIRSFDTYDLFANDVWFLSDLFTHISISLIETLGIDPTEIEQLSLLFDAKLPSLDELLQGIMIKFEKVTPPEITKFFEFVERNIKEEYQEGYKEKVYAKGIYGVSKYGKAYYDPVNVMRFIVNVLQRLFLEKPDLTRFREIIDFTAEQLGVSKNLAHHIFNRISLLHSVLSESFILGYGILGRTRLAEHGSEATKVPVYTYDREIINVRFKKLDEVHNGFILGLSTLGFSYLTPREGVYKKPSPEIVKYVSKLAFNAISRYRLTSWAIGNYNKPEEQKDFRKSERADQYMSLQFFRMMLENIVDGVLEKEKLSSVMKRQYKNAVLHLLALRTKRHKWGYTPFKEMSSEELKNWWINYWAKQGLNSSLLEKIYRVIEKWLPRWEQEKQSLQELVQLRRKFQALYR
;
A
#
# COMPACT_ATOMS: atom_id res chain seq x y z
N MET A 1 -24.57 33.94 11.32
CA MET A 1 -24.20 34.40 9.96
C MET A 1 -22.70 34.63 9.79
N VAL A 2 -22.05 35.42 10.67
CA VAL A 2 -20.61 35.77 10.57
C VAL A 2 -19.65 34.56 10.51
N GLU A 3 -20.00 33.42 11.12
CA GLU A 3 -19.14 32.22 11.10
C GLU A 3 -19.20 31.47 9.76
N LEU A 4 -20.40 31.27 9.20
CA LEU A 4 -20.59 30.55 7.93
C LEU A 4 -19.92 31.28 6.76
N GLU A 5 -20.02 32.61 6.73
CA GLU A 5 -19.36 33.43 5.71
C GLU A 5 -17.83 33.27 5.74
N LYS A 6 -17.23 33.23 6.94
CA LYS A 6 -15.80 32.95 7.11
C LYS A 6 -15.43 31.55 6.61
N TYR A 7 -16.28 30.55 6.86
CA TYR A 7 -16.07 29.19 6.36
C TYR A 7 -16.10 29.14 4.83
N VAL A 8 -17.12 29.74 4.21
CA VAL A 8 -17.26 29.78 2.75
C VAL A 8 -16.08 30.53 2.12
N ALA A 9 -15.68 31.68 2.67
CA ALA A 9 -14.53 32.44 2.19
C ALA A 9 -13.23 31.62 2.24
N LYS A 10 -12.99 30.90 3.35
CA LYS A 10 -11.81 30.05 3.53
C LYS A 10 -11.77 28.89 2.53
N VAL A 11 -12.90 28.23 2.29
CA VAL A 11 -12.97 27.10 1.36
C VAL A 11 -12.88 27.58 -0.10
N LEU A 12 -13.42 28.76 -0.41
CA LEU A 12 -13.25 29.39 -1.72
C LEU A 12 -11.78 29.79 -1.98
N GLU A 13 -11.09 30.30 -0.96
CA GLU A 13 -9.65 30.57 -1.04
C GLU A 13 -8.85 29.27 -1.30
N GLN A 14 -9.23 28.16 -0.63
CA GLN A 14 -8.64 26.85 -0.88
C GLN A 14 -8.91 26.34 -2.29
N LYS A 15 -10.12 26.54 -2.84
CA LYS A 15 -10.47 26.23 -4.23
C LYS A 15 -9.53 26.97 -5.20
N ARG A 16 -9.40 28.29 -5.02
CA ARG A 16 -8.52 29.14 -5.84
C ARG A 16 -7.06 28.68 -5.75
N LYS A 17 -6.56 28.41 -4.53
CA LYS A 17 -5.19 27.93 -4.31
C LYS A 17 -4.94 26.56 -4.94
N TYR A 18 -5.90 25.64 -4.86
CA TYR A 18 -5.80 24.31 -5.46
C TYR A 18 -5.73 24.42 -6.98
N HIS A 19 -6.64 25.18 -7.61
CA HIS A 19 -6.63 25.41 -9.05
C HIS A 19 -5.29 25.99 -9.52
N ALA A 20 -4.85 27.09 -8.92
CA ALA A 20 -3.62 27.78 -9.30
C ALA A 20 -2.33 26.95 -9.08
N LYS A 21 -2.36 25.91 -8.25
CA LYS A 21 -1.20 25.06 -7.94
C LYS A 21 -1.20 23.72 -8.67
N VAL A 22 -2.36 23.28 -9.16
CA VAL A 22 -2.56 21.90 -9.63
C VAL A 22 -3.24 21.83 -10.99
N LEU A 23 -4.24 22.66 -11.25
CA LEU A 23 -5.14 22.51 -12.40
C LEU A 23 -4.97 23.58 -13.47
N SER A 24 -4.35 24.72 -13.17
CA SER A 24 -4.09 25.75 -14.19
C SER A 24 -3.03 25.28 -15.18
N ASP A 25 -3.05 25.82 -16.39
CA ASP A 25 -2.09 25.48 -17.44
C ASP A 25 -0.64 25.69 -16.98
N SER A 26 -0.37 26.84 -16.35
CA SER A 26 0.92 27.13 -15.72
C SER A 26 1.31 26.14 -14.63
N ALA A 27 0.34 25.67 -13.83
CA ALA A 27 0.61 24.71 -12.77
C ALA A 27 0.94 23.32 -13.32
N LEU A 28 0.23 22.88 -14.36
CA LEU A 28 0.50 21.61 -15.03
C LEU A 28 1.92 21.60 -15.61
N TYR A 29 2.31 22.69 -16.27
CA TYR A 29 3.66 22.86 -16.79
C TYR A 29 4.73 22.89 -15.70
N VAL A 30 4.55 23.70 -14.64
CA VAL A 30 5.51 23.78 -13.54
C VAL A 30 5.65 22.44 -12.81
N ASN A 31 4.54 21.73 -12.56
CA ASN A 31 4.57 20.41 -11.92
C ASN A 31 5.21 19.35 -12.83
N MET A 32 5.06 19.47 -14.15
CA MET A 32 5.78 18.64 -15.11
C MET A 32 7.28 18.90 -15.01
N ILE A 33 7.74 20.16 -15.03
CA ILE A 33 9.16 20.51 -14.84
C ILE A 33 9.69 19.92 -13.52
N ARG A 34 8.97 20.12 -12.42
CA ARG A 34 9.36 19.58 -11.10
C ARG A 34 9.53 18.07 -11.09
N SER A 35 8.74 17.34 -11.89
CA SER A 35 8.90 15.89 -12.03
C SER A 35 10.21 15.48 -12.71
N PHE A 36 10.80 16.36 -13.52
CA PHE A 36 12.18 16.18 -14.02
C PHE A 36 13.20 16.47 -12.91
N ASP A 37 13.02 17.56 -12.16
CA ASP A 37 13.93 17.93 -11.06
C ASP A 37 14.00 16.84 -9.97
N THR A 38 12.87 16.17 -9.69
CA THR A 38 12.79 15.11 -8.67
C THR A 38 12.85 13.70 -9.25
N TYR A 39 13.19 13.55 -10.54
CA TYR A 39 13.19 12.27 -11.24
C TYR A 39 14.14 11.26 -10.59
N ASP A 40 15.38 11.65 -10.28
CA ASP A 40 16.39 10.75 -9.73
C ASP A 40 16.05 10.28 -8.31
N LEU A 41 15.50 11.18 -7.49
CA LEU A 41 15.01 10.84 -6.15
C LEU A 41 13.88 9.82 -6.24
N PHE A 42 12.90 10.06 -7.11
CA PHE A 42 11.79 9.14 -7.34
C PHE A 42 12.28 7.79 -7.88
N ALA A 43 13.20 7.79 -8.85
CA ALA A 43 13.76 6.57 -9.42
C ALA A 43 14.48 5.73 -8.37
N ASN A 44 15.28 6.36 -7.51
CA ASN A 44 15.98 5.68 -6.43
C ASN A 44 15.00 4.98 -5.47
N ASP A 45 13.94 5.66 -5.05
CA ASP A 45 12.90 5.08 -4.19
C ASP A 45 12.14 3.95 -4.89
N VAL A 46 11.78 4.13 -6.16
CA VAL A 46 11.07 3.11 -6.93
C VAL A 46 11.88 1.84 -7.07
N TRP A 47 13.18 1.93 -7.38
CA TRP A 47 14.04 0.75 -7.45
C TRP A 47 14.06 -0.01 -6.12
N PHE A 48 14.28 0.71 -5.02
CA PHE A 48 14.30 0.11 -3.68
C PHE A 48 13.00 -0.57 -3.31
N LEU A 49 11.88 0.12 -3.48
CA LEU A 49 10.58 -0.40 -3.10
C LEU A 49 10.11 -1.54 -4.00
N SER A 50 10.39 -1.46 -5.31
CA SER A 50 9.99 -2.51 -6.26
C SER A 50 10.76 -3.81 -5.99
N ASP A 51 12.06 -3.72 -5.72
CA ASP A 51 12.89 -4.88 -5.38
C ASP A 51 12.44 -5.47 -4.04
N LEU A 52 12.39 -4.65 -2.98
CA LEU A 52 11.97 -5.09 -1.65
C LEU A 52 10.59 -5.74 -1.63
N PHE A 53 9.57 -5.12 -2.24
CA PHE A 53 8.22 -5.68 -2.22
C PHE A 53 8.09 -6.92 -3.09
N THR A 54 8.88 -7.06 -4.15
CA THR A 54 8.91 -8.32 -4.93
C THR A 54 9.46 -9.45 -4.08
N HIS A 55 10.58 -9.23 -3.38
CA HIS A 55 11.19 -10.24 -2.51
C HIS A 55 10.34 -10.58 -1.27
N ILE A 56 9.66 -9.60 -0.68
CA ILE A 56 8.66 -9.88 0.37
C ILE A 56 7.51 -10.72 -0.19
N SER A 57 7.05 -10.42 -1.41
CA SER A 57 5.96 -11.18 -2.04
C SER A 57 6.37 -12.62 -2.34
N ILE A 58 7.58 -12.85 -2.86
CA ILE A 58 8.14 -14.21 -3.05
C ILE A 58 8.16 -14.97 -1.73
N SER A 59 8.68 -14.35 -0.67
CA SER A 59 8.73 -14.96 0.66
C SER A 59 7.32 -15.33 1.16
N LEU A 60 6.33 -14.45 1.02
CA LEU A 60 4.95 -14.74 1.41
C LEU A 60 4.31 -15.86 0.57
N ILE A 61 4.55 -15.88 -0.76
CA ILE A 61 4.11 -16.95 -1.66
C ILE A 61 4.65 -18.29 -1.18
N GLU A 62 5.96 -18.36 -0.89
CA GLU A 62 6.63 -19.59 -0.51
C GLU A 62 6.32 -20.06 0.91
N THR A 63 6.16 -19.13 1.86
CA THR A 63 5.86 -19.44 3.26
C THR A 63 4.40 -19.87 3.41
N LEU A 64 3.48 -19.12 2.83
CA LEU A 64 2.03 -19.28 3.05
C LEU A 64 1.30 -19.91 1.88
N GLY A 65 1.93 -20.16 0.74
CA GLY A 65 1.23 -20.74 -0.42
C GLY A 65 0.18 -19.79 -1.01
N ILE A 66 0.44 -18.48 -0.99
CA ILE A 66 -0.44 -17.46 -1.58
C ILE A 66 -0.32 -17.50 -3.09
N ASP A 67 -1.44 -17.39 -3.80
CA ASP A 67 -1.41 -17.25 -5.25
C ASP A 67 -0.79 -15.89 -5.63
N PRO A 68 0.29 -15.85 -6.44
CA PRO A 68 0.92 -14.60 -6.85
C PRO A 68 -0.04 -13.60 -7.50
N THR A 69 -1.14 -14.07 -8.11
CA THR A 69 -2.16 -13.21 -8.73
C THR A 69 -2.99 -12.41 -7.71
N GLU A 70 -3.02 -12.81 -6.44
CA GLU A 70 -3.72 -12.12 -5.34
C GLU A 70 -2.90 -10.98 -4.73
N ILE A 71 -1.62 -10.88 -5.10
CA ILE A 71 -0.69 -9.87 -4.59
C ILE A 71 -0.74 -8.64 -5.50
N GLU A 72 -1.46 -7.60 -5.07
CA GLU A 72 -1.72 -6.41 -5.88
C GLU A 72 -0.42 -5.71 -6.33
N GLN A 73 0.64 -5.75 -5.51
CA GLN A 73 1.95 -5.12 -5.70
C GLN A 73 2.65 -5.60 -6.96
N LEU A 74 2.58 -6.90 -7.20
CA LEU A 74 3.21 -7.53 -8.36
C LEU A 74 2.50 -7.05 -9.64
N SER A 75 1.22 -6.72 -9.54
CA SER A 75 0.37 -6.31 -10.67
C SER A 75 0.31 -4.78 -10.92
N LEU A 76 1.22 -3.98 -10.37
CA LEU A 76 1.19 -2.50 -10.52
C LEU A 76 1.79 -1.97 -11.83
N LEU A 77 1.48 -2.60 -12.96
CA LEU A 77 1.76 -2.03 -14.28
C LEU A 77 0.56 -1.32 -14.86
N PHE A 78 0.88 -0.29 -15.63
CA PHE A 78 -0.10 0.41 -16.43
C PHE A 78 0.54 0.92 -17.73
N ASP A 79 -0.20 0.83 -18.81
CA ASP A 79 0.14 1.47 -20.07
C ASP A 79 -0.48 2.86 -20.13
N ALA A 80 0.32 3.83 -20.53
CA ALA A 80 -0.13 5.20 -20.75
C ALA A 80 -0.54 5.36 -22.22
N LYS A 81 -1.79 5.76 -22.46
CA LYS A 81 -2.29 6.08 -23.80
C LYS A 81 -2.62 7.55 -23.91
N LEU A 82 -2.27 8.13 -25.05
CA LEU A 82 -2.68 9.49 -25.39
C LEU A 82 -4.20 9.54 -25.62
N PRO A 83 -4.85 10.66 -25.29
CA PRO A 83 -6.26 10.88 -25.58
C PRO A 83 -6.46 11.20 -27.08
N SER A 84 -7.67 10.97 -27.56
CA SER A 84 -8.17 11.57 -28.81
C SER A 84 -8.39 13.08 -28.65
N LEU A 85 -8.62 13.79 -29.76
CA LEU A 85 -8.90 15.22 -29.73
C LEU A 85 -10.17 15.54 -28.90
N ASP A 86 -11.24 14.78 -29.07
CA ASP A 86 -12.50 14.99 -28.34
C ASP A 86 -12.34 14.72 -26.84
N GLU A 87 -11.61 13.66 -26.49
CA GLU A 87 -11.23 13.38 -25.10
C GLU A 87 -10.41 14.54 -24.50
N LEU A 88 -9.42 15.07 -25.23
CA LEU A 88 -8.61 16.19 -24.79
C LEU A 88 -9.44 17.46 -24.58
N LEU A 89 -10.37 17.76 -25.48
CA LEU A 89 -11.32 18.87 -25.34
C LEU A 89 -12.25 18.69 -24.14
N GLN A 90 -12.57 17.45 -23.74
CA GLN A 90 -13.26 17.16 -22.48
C GLN A 90 -12.35 17.16 -21.25
N GLY A 91 -11.07 17.52 -21.39
CA GLY A 91 -10.09 17.59 -20.30
C GLY A 91 -9.50 16.23 -19.94
N ILE A 92 -9.68 15.19 -20.74
CA ILE A 92 -9.00 13.91 -20.58
C ILE A 92 -7.60 14.05 -21.20
N MET A 93 -6.59 14.25 -20.36
CA MET A 93 -5.21 14.50 -20.80
C MET A 93 -4.42 13.21 -21.02
N ILE A 94 -4.73 12.17 -20.25
CA ILE A 94 -4.01 10.89 -20.32
C ILE A 94 -4.87 9.74 -19.79
N LYS A 95 -4.67 8.54 -20.34
CA LYS A 95 -5.33 7.30 -19.94
C LYS A 95 -4.31 6.30 -19.43
N PHE A 96 -4.63 5.63 -18.32
CA PHE A 96 -3.84 4.52 -17.78
C PHE A 96 -4.66 3.25 -17.78
N GLU A 97 -4.12 2.19 -18.38
CA GLU A 97 -4.75 0.86 -18.42
C GLU A 97 -3.87 -0.13 -17.66
N LYS A 98 -4.44 -0.87 -16.71
CA LYS A 98 -3.68 -1.85 -15.92
C LYS A 98 -3.27 -3.02 -16.81
N VAL A 99 -2.02 -3.45 -16.70
CA VAL A 99 -1.47 -4.60 -17.44
C VAL A 99 -1.10 -5.70 -16.46
N THR A 100 -1.48 -6.94 -16.76
CA THR A 100 -1.03 -8.11 -15.99
C THR A 100 0.17 -8.75 -16.68
N PRO A 101 1.30 -8.94 -15.99
CA PRO A 101 2.48 -9.60 -16.54
C PRO A 101 2.29 -11.11 -16.67
N PRO A 102 2.80 -11.75 -17.73
CA PRO A 102 2.74 -13.21 -17.88
C PRO A 102 3.56 -13.97 -16.84
N GLU A 103 4.54 -13.33 -16.19
CA GLU A 103 5.36 -13.93 -15.13
C GLU A 103 4.59 -14.13 -13.82
N ILE A 104 3.49 -13.38 -13.62
CA ILE A 104 2.59 -13.58 -12.48
C ILE A 104 1.65 -14.73 -12.82
N THR A 105 2.01 -15.90 -12.35
CA THR A 105 1.30 -17.16 -12.59
C THR A 105 0.60 -17.63 -11.32
N LYS A 106 -0.29 -18.63 -11.46
CA LYS A 106 -0.91 -19.28 -10.30
C LYS A 106 0.13 -20.01 -9.46
N PHE A 107 -0.16 -20.27 -8.19
CA PHE A 107 0.79 -20.86 -7.25
C PHE A 107 1.50 -22.12 -7.78
N PHE A 108 0.76 -23.10 -8.29
CA PHE A 108 1.36 -24.36 -8.76
C PHE A 108 2.32 -24.18 -9.93
N GLU A 109 1.95 -23.32 -10.89
CA GLU A 109 2.78 -22.97 -12.04
C GLU A 109 4.00 -22.15 -11.60
N PHE A 110 3.86 -21.27 -10.60
CA PHE A 110 4.97 -20.57 -9.98
C PHE A 110 5.99 -21.56 -9.38
N VAL A 111 5.53 -22.55 -8.61
CA VAL A 111 6.42 -23.58 -8.04
C VAL A 111 7.13 -24.36 -9.15
N GLU A 112 6.40 -24.80 -10.18
CA GLU A 112 6.95 -25.59 -11.28
C GLU A 112 8.00 -24.82 -12.11
N ARG A 113 7.79 -23.53 -12.32
CA ARG A 113 8.73 -22.68 -13.07
C ARG A 113 9.98 -22.33 -12.27
N ASN A 114 9.88 -22.19 -10.95
CA ASN A 114 10.93 -21.59 -10.12
C ASN A 114 11.70 -22.59 -9.25
N ILE A 115 11.06 -23.67 -8.79
CA ILE A 115 11.62 -24.63 -7.82
C ILE A 115 12.04 -25.92 -8.53
N LYS A 116 13.24 -26.45 -8.23
CA LYS A 116 13.71 -27.73 -8.77
C LYS A 116 12.73 -28.86 -8.44
N GLU A 117 12.58 -29.81 -9.35
CA GLU A 117 11.55 -30.86 -9.31
C GLU A 117 11.52 -31.63 -7.99
N GLU A 118 12.70 -32.01 -7.50
CA GLU A 118 12.89 -32.72 -6.22
C GLU A 118 12.37 -31.99 -4.97
N TYR A 119 12.20 -30.66 -5.03
CA TYR A 119 11.68 -29.87 -3.90
C TYR A 119 10.24 -29.43 -4.09
N GLN A 120 9.63 -29.61 -5.27
CA GLN A 120 8.29 -29.04 -5.56
C GLN A 120 7.20 -29.60 -4.66
N GLU A 121 7.26 -30.89 -4.33
CA GLU A 121 6.24 -31.57 -3.53
C GLU A 121 6.10 -30.91 -2.15
N GLY A 122 7.21 -30.60 -1.48
CA GLY A 122 7.18 -29.93 -0.18
C GLY A 122 6.49 -28.54 -0.22
N TYR A 123 6.61 -27.80 -1.31
CA TYR A 123 5.88 -26.53 -1.49
C TYR A 123 4.39 -26.75 -1.79
N LYS A 124 4.05 -27.79 -2.57
CA LYS A 124 2.67 -28.12 -2.95
C LYS A 124 1.86 -28.68 -1.76
N GLU A 125 2.48 -29.50 -0.91
CA GLU A 125 1.87 -30.08 0.30
C GLU A 125 1.27 -29.03 1.23
N LYS A 126 1.94 -27.88 1.42
CA LYS A 126 1.41 -26.78 2.25
C LYS A 126 0.09 -26.24 1.74
N VAL A 127 -0.12 -26.21 0.42
CA VAL A 127 -1.38 -25.76 -0.18
C VAL A 127 -2.44 -26.85 -0.08
N TYR A 128 -2.07 -28.12 -0.27
CA TYR A 128 -3.00 -29.24 -0.12
C TYR A 128 -3.52 -29.42 1.32
N ALA A 129 -2.73 -29.04 2.33
CA ALA A 129 -3.16 -29.05 3.72
C ALA A 129 -4.28 -28.02 4.01
N LYS A 130 -4.49 -27.04 3.13
CA LYS A 130 -5.53 -26.03 3.25
C LYS A 130 -6.88 -26.57 2.80
N GLY A 131 -7.92 -26.20 3.54
CA GLY A 131 -9.30 -26.53 3.24
C GLY A 131 -9.80 -25.73 2.03
N ILE A 132 -10.40 -26.43 1.09
CA ILE A 132 -11.17 -25.84 -0.02
C ILE A 132 -12.64 -25.98 0.33
N TYR A 133 -13.39 -24.88 0.31
CA TYR A 133 -14.81 -24.89 0.63
C TYR A 133 -15.56 -25.78 -0.38
N GLY A 134 -16.40 -26.69 0.11
CA GLY A 134 -17.17 -27.63 -0.72
C GLY A 134 -16.39 -28.84 -1.26
N VAL A 135 -15.08 -28.94 -1.00
CA VAL A 135 -14.23 -30.07 -1.46
C VAL A 135 -13.59 -30.81 -0.28
N SER A 136 -12.98 -30.07 0.65
CA SER A 136 -12.26 -30.67 1.77
C SER A 136 -13.22 -31.23 2.82
N LYS A 137 -12.88 -32.40 3.38
CA LYS A 137 -13.65 -33.03 4.46
C LYS A 137 -13.50 -32.24 5.76
N TYR A 138 -14.63 -32.01 6.44
CA TYR A 138 -14.66 -31.35 7.74
C TYR A 138 -13.71 -32.03 8.74
N GLY A 139 -12.91 -31.24 9.46
CA GLY A 139 -11.94 -31.73 10.44
C GLY A 139 -10.64 -32.34 9.87
N LYS A 140 -10.46 -32.39 8.54
CA LYS A 140 -9.24 -32.92 7.89
C LYS A 140 -8.37 -31.87 7.19
N ALA A 141 -8.78 -30.61 7.22
CA ALA A 141 -8.04 -29.50 6.63
C ALA A 141 -8.23 -28.24 7.48
N TYR A 142 -7.28 -27.31 7.40
CA TYR A 142 -7.37 -26.01 8.09
C TYR A 142 -7.74 -24.91 7.07
N TYR A 143 -8.53 -23.93 7.50
CA TYR A 143 -8.92 -22.81 6.64
C TYR A 143 -8.22 -21.54 7.09
N ASP A 144 -7.52 -20.89 6.17
CA ASP A 144 -7.00 -19.54 6.39
C ASP A 144 -8.15 -18.53 6.28
N PRO A 145 -8.37 -17.65 7.28
CA PRO A 145 -9.36 -16.60 7.14
C PRO A 145 -8.98 -15.65 6.00
N VAL A 146 -9.86 -15.53 5.00
CA VAL A 146 -9.61 -14.73 3.78
C VAL A 146 -9.20 -13.30 4.11
N ASN A 147 -9.85 -12.69 5.12
CA ASN A 147 -9.56 -11.32 5.56
C ASN A 147 -8.14 -11.18 6.11
N VAL A 148 -7.64 -12.18 6.84
CA VAL A 148 -6.29 -12.21 7.39
C VAL A 148 -5.25 -12.29 6.27
N MET A 149 -5.47 -13.19 5.31
CA MET A 149 -4.57 -13.38 4.18
C MET A 149 -4.47 -12.12 3.32
N ARG A 150 -5.60 -11.51 2.97
CA ARG A 150 -5.62 -10.25 2.22
C ARG A 150 -4.94 -9.11 2.96
N PHE A 151 -5.09 -9.06 4.29
CA PHE A 151 -4.39 -8.09 5.11
C PHE A 151 -2.87 -8.30 5.08
N ILE A 152 -2.41 -9.53 5.33
CA ILE A 152 -0.98 -9.87 5.33
C ILE A 152 -0.35 -9.54 3.98
N VAL A 153 -1.02 -9.91 2.89
CA VAL A 153 -0.52 -9.72 1.54
C VAL A 153 -0.46 -8.25 1.15
N ASN A 154 -1.56 -7.50 1.33
CA ASN A 154 -1.70 -6.19 0.71
C ASN A 154 -1.55 -5.01 1.68
N VAL A 155 -1.87 -5.20 2.96
CA VAL A 155 -1.91 -4.09 3.93
C VAL A 155 -0.58 -3.98 4.67
N LEU A 156 0.06 -5.08 5.04
CA LEU A 156 1.32 -5.04 5.80
C LEU A 156 2.43 -4.30 5.06
N GLN A 157 2.68 -4.65 3.80
CA GLN A 157 3.70 -3.97 3.02
C GLN A 157 3.36 -2.49 2.79
N ARG A 158 2.07 -2.14 2.71
CA ARG A 158 1.60 -0.75 2.65
C ARG A 158 1.86 0.00 3.95
N LEU A 159 1.64 -0.62 5.09
CA LEU A 159 1.91 -0.04 6.41
C LEU A 159 3.41 0.15 6.63
N PHE A 160 4.23 -0.80 6.17
CA PHE A 160 5.69 -0.69 6.16
C PHE A 160 6.15 0.50 5.32
N LEU A 161 5.57 0.72 4.13
CA LEU A 161 5.87 1.90 3.31
C LEU A 161 5.55 3.22 4.02
N GLU A 162 4.41 3.28 4.74
CA GLU A 162 3.99 4.50 5.44
C GLU A 162 4.80 4.77 6.72
N LYS A 163 5.37 3.72 7.32
CA LYS A 163 6.15 3.75 8.56
C LYS A 163 7.33 2.77 8.44
N PRO A 164 8.45 3.17 7.79
CA PRO A 164 9.60 2.29 7.60
C PRO A 164 10.38 1.99 8.90
N ASP A 165 10.08 2.70 9.99
CA ASP A 165 10.65 2.42 11.30
C ASP A 165 10.14 1.07 11.83
N LEU A 166 11.06 0.12 11.92
CA LEU A 166 10.80 -1.26 12.35
C LEU A 166 10.18 -1.33 13.75
N THR A 167 10.51 -0.40 14.66
CA THR A 167 9.95 -0.37 16.01
C THR A 167 8.44 -0.14 15.96
N ARG A 168 8.03 0.89 15.21
CA ARG A 168 6.61 1.24 15.00
C ARG A 168 5.90 0.20 14.14
N PHE A 169 6.57 -0.33 13.13
CA PHE A 169 6.00 -1.36 12.26
C PHE A 169 5.64 -2.62 13.07
N ARG A 170 6.48 -3.00 14.03
CA ARG A 170 6.19 -4.10 14.95
C ARG A 170 4.93 -3.87 15.78
N GLU A 171 4.78 -2.69 16.38
CA GLU A 171 3.58 -2.34 17.17
C GLU A 171 2.30 -2.43 16.34
N ILE A 172 2.39 -2.06 15.05
CA ILE A 172 1.31 -2.19 14.07
C ILE A 172 0.99 -3.67 13.76
N ILE A 173 2.01 -4.52 13.62
CA ILE A 173 1.84 -5.96 13.43
C ILE A 173 1.19 -6.60 14.65
N ASP A 174 1.69 -6.33 15.86
CA ASP A 174 1.15 -6.86 17.13
C ASP A 174 -0.33 -6.55 17.25
N PHE A 175 -0.64 -5.28 17.02
CA PHE A 175 -1.99 -4.79 17.06
C PHE A 175 -2.89 -5.51 16.05
N THR A 176 -2.43 -5.64 14.81
CA THR A 176 -3.26 -6.27 13.79
C THR A 176 -3.44 -7.76 14.07
N ALA A 177 -2.39 -8.44 14.54
CA ALA A 177 -2.46 -9.84 14.90
C ALA A 177 -3.50 -10.09 16.00
N GLU A 178 -3.53 -9.25 17.04
CA GLU A 178 -4.53 -9.30 18.10
C GLU A 178 -5.96 -9.12 17.57
N GLN A 179 -6.20 -8.14 16.71
CA GLN A 179 -7.55 -7.84 16.20
C GLN A 179 -8.07 -8.90 15.23
N LEU A 180 -7.21 -9.44 14.39
CA LEU A 180 -7.57 -10.40 13.37
C LEU A 180 -7.46 -11.86 13.86
N GLY A 181 -7.10 -12.08 15.12
CA GLY A 181 -6.92 -13.42 15.70
C GLY A 181 -5.75 -14.18 15.08
N VAL A 182 -4.73 -13.49 14.58
CA VAL A 182 -3.55 -14.10 13.97
C VAL A 182 -2.63 -14.62 15.08
N SER A 183 -2.06 -15.81 14.88
CA SER A 183 -1.11 -16.35 15.85
C SER A 183 0.11 -15.43 15.98
N LYS A 184 0.55 -15.21 17.24
CA LYS A 184 1.76 -14.43 17.53
C LYS A 184 2.99 -14.98 16.81
N ASN A 185 3.04 -16.30 16.62
CA ASN A 185 4.08 -17.00 15.89
C ASN A 185 4.14 -16.59 14.42
N LEU A 186 2.99 -16.48 13.74
CA LEU A 186 2.94 -16.01 12.35
C LEU A 186 3.31 -14.53 12.25
N ALA A 187 2.83 -13.71 13.19
CA ALA A 187 3.17 -12.28 13.26
C ALA A 187 4.69 -12.06 13.44
N HIS A 188 5.29 -12.80 14.38
CA HIS A 188 6.74 -12.83 14.60
C HIS A 188 7.46 -13.23 13.30
N HIS A 189 7.05 -14.34 12.68
CA HIS A 189 7.67 -14.83 11.46
C HIS A 189 7.66 -13.81 10.33
N ILE A 190 6.51 -13.19 10.05
CA ILE A 190 6.36 -12.20 8.98
C ILE A 190 7.23 -10.96 9.27
N PHE A 191 7.20 -10.44 10.50
CA PHE A 191 8.01 -9.27 10.88
C PHE A 191 9.50 -9.55 10.66
N ASN A 192 9.99 -10.65 11.21
CA ASN A 192 11.40 -11.02 11.11
C ASN A 192 11.84 -11.21 9.66
N ARG A 193 10.99 -11.80 8.83
CA ARG A 193 11.30 -12.03 7.42
C ARG A 193 11.32 -10.73 6.62
N ILE A 194 10.38 -9.82 6.86
CA ILE A 194 10.41 -8.47 6.26
C ILE A 194 11.67 -7.72 6.71
N SER A 195 12.01 -7.77 7.99
CA SER A 195 13.22 -7.12 8.51
C SER A 195 14.50 -7.72 7.92
N LEU A 196 14.56 -9.04 7.75
CA LEU A 196 15.69 -9.71 7.10
C LEU A 196 15.84 -9.23 5.66
N LEU A 197 14.76 -9.25 4.87
CA LEU A 197 14.77 -8.82 3.48
C LEU A 197 15.20 -7.35 3.35
N HIS A 198 14.63 -6.47 4.16
CA HIS A 198 15.01 -5.06 4.20
C HIS A 198 16.51 -4.87 4.54
N SER A 199 17.04 -5.63 5.51
CA SER A 199 18.45 -5.59 5.88
C SER A 199 19.35 -6.12 4.76
N VAL A 200 19.02 -7.26 4.17
CA VAL A 200 19.75 -7.85 3.04
C VAL A 200 19.85 -6.85 1.88
N LEU A 201 18.75 -6.22 1.46
CA LEU A 201 18.75 -5.24 0.39
C LEU A 201 19.64 -4.02 0.67
N SER A 202 19.86 -3.68 1.94
CA SER A 202 20.69 -2.53 2.33
C SER A 202 22.17 -2.91 2.47
N GLU A 203 22.44 -4.08 3.05
CA GLU A 203 23.76 -4.45 3.56
C GLU A 203 24.50 -5.48 2.68
N SER A 204 23.81 -6.17 1.77
CA SER A 204 24.43 -7.24 0.98
C SER A 204 23.86 -7.36 -0.44
N PHE A 205 24.72 -7.12 -1.43
CA PHE A 205 24.40 -7.33 -2.83
C PHE A 205 24.52 -8.82 -3.16
N ILE A 206 23.42 -9.43 -3.58
CA ILE A 206 23.34 -10.85 -3.96
C ILE A 206 22.83 -10.92 -5.39
N LEU A 207 23.24 -11.95 -6.13
CA LEU A 207 22.71 -12.15 -7.47
C LEU A 207 21.19 -12.35 -7.43
N GLY A 208 20.46 -11.48 -8.12
CA GLY A 208 19.01 -11.48 -8.11
C GLY A 208 18.37 -10.86 -6.87
N TYR A 209 19.13 -10.18 -6.01
CA TYR A 209 18.58 -9.30 -4.98
C TYR A 209 19.58 -8.18 -4.61
N GLY A 210 19.27 -6.94 -4.98
CA GLY A 210 20.20 -5.83 -4.78
C GLY A 210 20.12 -4.77 -5.87
N ILE A 211 20.49 -3.54 -5.50
CA ILE A 211 20.42 -2.37 -6.38
C ILE A 211 21.80 -1.75 -6.50
N LEU A 212 22.27 -1.62 -7.74
CA LEU A 212 23.55 -1.00 -8.05
C LEU A 212 23.60 0.44 -7.51
N GLY A 213 24.69 0.79 -6.84
CA GLY A 213 24.89 2.12 -6.26
C GLY A 213 24.12 2.40 -4.97
N ARG A 214 23.31 1.44 -4.46
CA ARG A 214 22.57 1.58 -3.20
C ARG A 214 22.87 0.45 -2.21
N THR A 215 22.81 -0.78 -2.67
CA THR A 215 23.10 -1.95 -1.83
C THR A 215 24.60 -2.11 -1.64
N ARG A 216 25.02 -2.34 -0.39
CA ARG A 216 26.44 -2.57 -0.08
C ARG A 216 26.92 -3.92 -0.61
N LEU A 217 28.19 -3.99 -1.00
CA LEU A 217 28.83 -5.26 -1.33
C LEU A 217 29.08 -6.06 -0.05
N ALA A 218 28.89 -7.38 -0.13
CA ALA A 218 29.24 -8.27 0.97
C ALA A 218 30.75 -8.22 1.28
N GLU A 219 31.12 -8.50 2.53
CA GLU A 219 32.52 -8.59 2.95
C GLU A 219 33.28 -9.63 2.12
N HIS A 220 34.47 -9.24 1.65
CA HIS A 220 35.28 -10.04 0.74
C HIS A 220 35.78 -11.33 1.40
N GLY A 221 35.76 -12.45 0.66
CA GLY A 221 36.41 -13.71 1.07
C GLY A 221 35.63 -14.59 2.06
N SER A 222 34.34 -14.31 2.32
CA SER A 222 33.50 -15.17 3.16
C SER A 222 32.59 -16.08 2.32
N GLU A 223 32.52 -17.38 2.66
CA GLU A 223 31.56 -18.32 2.03
C GLU A 223 30.09 -18.01 2.39
N ALA A 224 29.86 -17.20 3.42
CA ALA A 224 28.53 -16.84 3.92
C ALA A 224 28.52 -15.37 4.29
N THR A 225 27.50 -14.65 3.82
CA THR A 225 27.30 -13.25 4.15
C THR A 225 26.65 -13.11 5.52
N LYS A 226 26.96 -12.02 6.22
CA LYS A 226 26.39 -11.67 7.51
C LYS A 226 25.67 -10.33 7.40
N VAL A 227 24.43 -10.27 7.88
CA VAL A 227 23.65 -9.03 7.93
C VAL A 227 23.02 -8.84 9.31
N PRO A 228 23.03 -7.61 9.86
CA PRO A 228 22.37 -7.31 11.12
C PRO A 228 20.86 -7.22 10.91
N VAL A 229 20.08 -7.97 11.67
CA VAL A 229 18.61 -7.98 11.57
C VAL A 229 18.01 -7.62 12.92
N TYR A 230 17.15 -6.61 12.91
CA TYR A 230 16.33 -6.26 14.07
C TYR A 230 15.15 -7.23 14.16
N THR A 231 15.10 -8.01 15.23
CA THR A 231 14.08 -9.03 15.44
C THR A 231 12.85 -8.46 16.10
N TYR A 232 11.76 -9.22 16.03
CA TYR A 232 10.50 -8.94 16.69
C TYR A 232 10.68 -8.78 18.22
N ASP A 233 11.62 -9.51 18.81
CA ASP A 233 11.93 -9.45 20.24
C ASP A 233 12.80 -8.25 20.63
N ARG A 234 13.04 -7.32 19.69
CA ARG A 234 13.84 -6.09 19.84
C ARG A 234 15.34 -6.32 19.97
N GLU A 235 15.83 -7.44 19.48
CA GLU A 235 17.24 -7.77 19.49
C GLU A 235 17.85 -7.55 18.09
N ILE A 236 19.15 -7.30 18.03
CA ILE A 236 19.88 -7.30 16.76
C ILE A 236 20.67 -8.59 16.68
N ILE A 237 20.32 -9.44 15.71
CA ILE A 237 21.03 -10.69 15.44
C ILE A 237 21.78 -10.61 14.12
N ASN A 238 22.99 -11.17 14.08
CA ASN A 238 23.77 -11.26 12.84
C ASN A 238 23.40 -12.55 12.11
N VAL A 239 22.52 -12.42 11.12
CA VAL A 239 22.03 -13.53 10.32
C VAL A 239 23.09 -13.91 9.29
N ARG A 240 23.42 -15.20 9.23
CA ARG A 240 24.32 -15.75 8.22
C ARG A 240 23.53 -16.50 7.17
N PHE A 241 23.79 -16.22 5.90
CA PHE A 241 23.19 -16.94 4.79
C PHE A 241 24.20 -17.06 3.64
N LYS A 242 24.02 -18.06 2.78
CA LYS A 242 24.85 -18.32 1.60
C LYS A 242 24.12 -18.07 0.29
N LYS A 243 22.78 -18.14 0.31
CA LYS A 243 21.94 -18.18 -0.89
C LYS A 243 20.65 -17.41 -0.70
N LEU A 244 20.00 -17.07 -1.83
CA LEU A 244 18.76 -16.29 -1.85
C LEU A 244 17.55 -17.06 -1.30
N ASP A 245 17.48 -18.38 -1.52
CA ASP A 245 16.41 -19.25 -0.99
C ASP A 245 16.38 -19.30 0.54
N GLU A 246 17.56 -19.29 1.17
CA GLU A 246 17.69 -19.17 2.63
C GLU A 246 17.05 -17.88 3.15
N VAL A 247 17.23 -16.79 2.41
CA VAL A 247 16.68 -15.47 2.73
C VAL A 247 15.17 -15.42 2.51
N HIS A 248 14.64 -16.05 1.46
CA HIS A 248 13.20 -16.05 1.20
C HIS A 248 12.41 -16.93 2.16
N ASN A 249 12.83 -18.17 2.40
CA ASN A 249 12.03 -19.12 3.17
C ASN A 249 12.84 -20.17 3.95
N GLY A 250 14.16 -20.01 4.03
CA GLY A 250 15.01 -20.90 4.81
C GLY A 250 14.83 -20.71 6.32
N PHE A 251 14.94 -21.83 7.05
CA PHE A 251 14.92 -21.84 8.50
C PHE A 251 16.25 -21.32 9.04
N ILE A 252 16.19 -20.17 9.71
CA ILE A 252 17.32 -19.49 10.32
C ILE A 252 17.12 -19.51 11.83
N LEU A 253 18.03 -20.15 12.56
CA LEU A 253 17.95 -20.24 14.01
C LEU A 253 17.93 -18.85 14.67
N GLY A 254 17.02 -18.64 15.61
CA GLY A 254 16.83 -17.34 16.29
C GLY A 254 16.04 -16.31 15.49
N LEU A 255 15.74 -16.57 14.20
CA LEU A 255 14.93 -15.68 13.37
C LEU A 255 13.62 -16.33 12.90
N SER A 256 13.68 -17.59 12.49
CA SER A 256 12.56 -18.31 11.89
C SER A 256 11.72 -19.02 12.95
N THR A 257 10.41 -18.83 12.89
CA THR A 257 9.45 -19.58 13.68
C THR A 257 9.24 -20.98 13.08
N LEU A 258 9.20 -22.01 13.93
CA LEU A 258 8.98 -23.39 13.52
C LEU A 258 7.66 -23.54 12.76
N GLY A 259 7.66 -24.37 11.72
CA GLY A 259 6.49 -24.66 10.87
C GLY A 259 6.27 -23.70 9.70
N PHE A 260 6.91 -22.52 9.70
CA PHE A 260 6.76 -21.55 8.59
C PHE A 260 7.88 -21.60 7.55
N SER A 261 9.08 -22.06 7.92
CA SER A 261 10.26 -22.10 7.04
C SER A 261 10.71 -23.52 6.71
N TYR A 262 11.50 -23.66 5.63
CA TYR A 262 12.09 -24.92 5.21
C TYR A 262 13.54 -25.07 5.68
N LEU A 263 13.93 -26.30 6.02
CA LEU A 263 15.36 -26.63 6.10
C LEU A 263 15.89 -26.71 4.68
N THR A 264 16.67 -25.69 4.29
CA THR A 264 17.20 -25.60 2.93
C THR A 264 18.39 -26.54 2.75
N PRO A 265 18.50 -27.25 1.61
CA PRO A 265 19.63 -28.11 1.29
C PRO A 265 20.92 -27.29 1.12
N ARG A 266 22.06 -27.95 0.96
CA ARG A 266 23.34 -27.25 0.69
C ARG A 266 23.32 -26.56 -0.68
N GLU A 267 22.77 -27.21 -1.69
CA GLU A 267 22.50 -26.59 -3.00
C GLU A 267 21.28 -25.68 -2.98
N GLY A 268 21.16 -24.75 -3.93
CA GLY A 268 19.98 -23.88 -4.03
C GLY A 268 18.74 -24.63 -4.52
N VAL A 269 17.57 -24.32 -3.98
CA VAL A 269 16.28 -24.94 -4.39
C VAL A 269 15.71 -24.34 -5.68
N TYR A 270 16.15 -23.14 -6.06
CA TYR A 270 15.71 -22.49 -7.28
C TYR A 270 16.34 -23.14 -8.53
N LYS A 271 15.55 -23.24 -9.62
CA LYS A 271 16.05 -23.69 -10.94
C LYS A 271 17.06 -22.72 -11.55
N LYS A 272 16.91 -21.43 -11.26
CA LYS A 272 17.79 -20.32 -11.68
C LYS A 272 18.30 -19.60 -10.42
N PRO A 273 19.33 -18.75 -10.48
CA PRO A 273 19.84 -18.05 -9.30
C PRO A 273 18.78 -17.25 -8.53
N SER A 274 17.69 -16.85 -9.19
CA SER A 274 16.51 -16.25 -8.59
C SER A 274 15.23 -16.68 -9.30
N PRO A 275 14.06 -16.58 -8.64
CA PRO A 275 12.76 -16.78 -9.28
C PRO A 275 12.54 -15.85 -10.48
N GLU A 276 11.79 -16.30 -11.48
CA GLU A 276 11.51 -15.57 -12.72
C GLU A 276 10.83 -14.22 -12.47
N ILE A 277 10.02 -14.12 -11.41
CA ILE A 277 9.38 -12.87 -11.02
C ILE A 277 10.37 -11.76 -10.64
N VAL A 278 11.61 -12.10 -10.28
CA VAL A 278 12.67 -11.11 -10.01
C VAL A 278 13.08 -10.38 -11.29
N LYS A 279 13.08 -11.05 -12.45
CA LYS A 279 13.40 -10.40 -13.75
C LYS A 279 12.46 -9.24 -14.04
N TYR A 280 11.25 -9.38 -13.53
CA TYR A 280 10.15 -8.47 -13.74
C TYR A 280 10.20 -7.22 -12.82
N VAL A 281 11.05 -7.21 -11.78
CA VAL A 281 11.35 -6.02 -10.96
C VAL A 281 11.77 -4.84 -11.82
N SER A 282 12.66 -5.10 -12.80
CA SER A 282 13.13 -4.07 -13.73
C SER A 282 11.99 -3.45 -14.53
N LYS A 283 11.07 -4.28 -15.03
CA LYS A 283 9.89 -3.84 -15.79
C LYS A 283 8.94 -3.03 -14.92
N LEU A 284 8.70 -3.44 -13.67
CA LEU A 284 7.92 -2.65 -12.70
C LEU A 284 8.56 -1.28 -12.46
N ALA A 285 9.85 -1.26 -12.14
CA ALA A 285 10.57 -0.04 -11.82
C ALA A 285 10.60 0.92 -13.01
N PHE A 286 11.02 0.45 -14.20
CA PHE A 286 11.03 1.27 -15.40
C PHE A 286 9.63 1.77 -15.79
N ASN A 287 8.59 0.93 -15.66
CA ASN A 287 7.22 1.35 -15.94
C ASN A 287 6.78 2.45 -14.95
N ALA A 288 7.05 2.32 -13.65
CA ALA A 288 6.78 3.39 -12.67
C ALA A 288 7.59 4.68 -12.96
N ILE A 289 8.89 4.56 -13.22
CA ILE A 289 9.80 5.69 -13.46
C ILE A 289 9.43 6.46 -14.73
N SER A 290 9.20 5.75 -15.84
CA SER A 290 8.86 6.37 -17.14
C SER A 290 7.59 7.22 -17.08
N ARG A 291 6.62 6.81 -16.25
CA ARG A 291 5.35 7.54 -16.09
C ARG A 291 5.38 8.60 -15.02
N TYR A 292 6.43 8.70 -14.22
CA TYR A 292 6.54 9.73 -13.18
C TYR A 292 6.31 11.12 -13.75
N ARG A 293 6.83 11.36 -14.96
CA ARG A 293 6.68 12.62 -15.70
C ARG A 293 5.25 12.93 -16.12
N LEU A 294 4.43 11.88 -16.28
CA LEU A 294 3.03 11.99 -16.67
C LEU A 294 2.12 12.31 -15.47
N THR A 295 2.66 12.36 -14.25
CA THR A 295 1.90 12.61 -13.02
C THR A 295 1.20 13.96 -13.04
N SER A 296 1.81 14.99 -13.64
CA SER A 296 1.18 16.32 -13.78
C SER A 296 -0.12 16.23 -14.58
N TRP A 297 -0.10 15.59 -15.75
CA TRP A 297 -1.27 15.37 -16.58
C TRP A 297 -2.27 14.39 -15.95
N ALA A 298 -1.78 13.37 -15.24
CA ALA A 298 -2.63 12.44 -14.49
C ALA A 298 -3.44 13.13 -13.39
N ILE A 299 -2.82 14.07 -12.67
CA ILE A 299 -3.46 14.86 -11.61
C ILE A 299 -4.39 15.92 -12.21
N GLY A 300 -3.95 16.58 -13.29
CA GLY A 300 -4.70 17.58 -14.05
C GLY A 300 -5.89 17.03 -14.83
N ASN A 301 -5.97 15.71 -14.96
CA ASN A 301 -6.98 15.02 -15.73
C ASN A 301 -8.41 15.42 -15.32
N TYR A 302 -9.30 15.41 -16.30
CA TYR A 302 -10.71 15.82 -16.25
C TYR A 302 -10.96 17.32 -16.06
N ASN A 303 -9.94 18.17 -16.26
CA ASN A 303 -10.07 19.63 -16.27
C ASN A 303 -9.97 20.16 -17.70
N LYS A 304 -11.06 20.75 -18.22
CA LYS A 304 -11.15 21.22 -19.61
C LYS A 304 -10.22 22.42 -19.87
N PRO A 305 -9.80 22.67 -21.12
CA PRO A 305 -8.94 23.82 -21.45
C PRO A 305 -9.47 25.17 -20.96
N GLU A 306 -10.77 25.43 -21.06
CA GLU A 306 -11.41 26.65 -20.54
C GLU A 306 -11.42 26.72 -19.01
N GLU A 307 -11.52 25.57 -18.32
CA GLU A 307 -11.49 25.46 -16.87
C GLU A 307 -10.07 25.66 -16.31
N GLN A 308 -9.03 25.36 -17.10
CA GLN A 308 -7.64 25.61 -16.71
C GLN A 308 -7.33 27.11 -16.61
N LYS A 309 -8.06 27.96 -17.33
CA LYS A 309 -7.87 29.42 -17.33
C LYS A 309 -8.61 30.12 -16.19
N ASP A 310 -9.74 29.58 -15.75
CA ASP A 310 -10.57 30.20 -14.71
C ASP A 310 -11.06 29.18 -13.68
N PHE A 311 -10.62 29.34 -12.43
CA PHE A 311 -11.01 28.48 -11.32
C PHE A 311 -12.52 28.49 -11.05
N ARG A 312 -13.23 29.57 -11.42
CA ARG A 312 -14.68 29.69 -11.21
C ARG A 312 -15.47 28.72 -12.08
N LYS A 313 -14.91 28.32 -13.23
CA LYS A 313 -15.52 27.40 -14.18
C LYS A 313 -15.14 25.93 -13.95
N SER A 314 -14.08 25.69 -13.17
CA SER A 314 -13.50 24.35 -13.03
C SER A 314 -14.32 23.44 -12.11
N GLU A 315 -14.97 22.44 -12.72
CA GLU A 315 -15.71 21.39 -12.01
C GLU A 315 -14.79 20.58 -11.08
N ARG A 316 -13.52 20.38 -11.48
CA ARG A 316 -12.50 19.70 -10.64
C ARG A 316 -12.14 20.53 -9.40
N ALA A 317 -12.07 21.86 -9.55
CA ALA A 317 -11.85 22.74 -8.41
C ALA A 317 -13.08 22.78 -7.49
N ASP A 318 -14.30 22.74 -8.03
CA ASP A 318 -15.55 22.62 -7.26
C ASP A 318 -15.62 21.30 -6.48
N GLN A 319 -15.28 20.19 -7.14
CA GLN A 319 -15.17 18.89 -6.48
C GLN A 319 -14.20 18.93 -5.29
N TYR A 320 -13.02 19.54 -5.46
CA TYR A 320 -12.08 19.74 -4.36
C TYR A 320 -12.67 20.62 -3.24
N MET A 321 -13.36 21.70 -3.61
CA MET A 321 -14.04 22.60 -2.66
C MET A 321 -15.06 21.83 -1.80
N SER A 322 -15.91 20.99 -2.42
CA SER A 322 -16.87 20.13 -1.71
C SER A 322 -16.16 19.18 -0.74
N LEU A 323 -15.06 18.55 -1.16
CA LEU A 323 -14.26 17.68 -0.29
C LEU A 323 -13.64 18.42 0.91
N GLN A 324 -13.23 19.69 0.72
CA GLN A 324 -12.75 20.50 1.84
C GLN A 324 -13.87 20.92 2.78
N PHE A 325 -15.07 21.22 2.28
CA PHE A 325 -16.23 21.45 3.14
C PHE A 325 -16.53 20.24 4.02
N PHE A 326 -16.57 19.03 3.45
CA PHE A 326 -16.78 17.81 4.24
C PHE A 326 -15.72 17.62 5.30
N ARG A 327 -14.44 17.82 4.93
CA ARG A 327 -13.34 17.77 5.89
C ARG A 327 -13.55 18.76 7.04
N MET A 328 -13.89 20.01 6.74
CA MET A 328 -14.05 21.04 7.78
C MET A 328 -15.25 20.75 8.68
N MET A 329 -16.36 20.25 8.13
CA MET A 329 -17.51 19.83 8.91
C MET A 329 -17.13 18.72 9.90
N LEU A 330 -16.39 17.70 9.45
CA LEU A 330 -15.86 16.65 10.31
C LEU A 330 -14.94 17.18 11.41
N GLU A 331 -14.00 18.07 11.04
CA GLU A 331 -13.09 18.68 12.00
C GLU A 331 -13.85 19.50 13.06
N ASN A 332 -14.93 20.19 12.68
CA ASN A 332 -15.77 20.97 13.59
C ASN A 332 -16.62 20.10 14.51
N ILE A 333 -17.14 18.97 14.02
CA ILE A 333 -17.83 17.99 14.87
C ILE A 333 -16.89 17.49 15.96
N VAL A 334 -15.63 17.17 15.59
CA VAL A 334 -14.61 16.77 16.55
C VAL A 334 -14.32 17.89 17.55
N ASP A 335 -14.20 19.14 17.10
CA ASP A 335 -14.00 20.28 18.02
C ASP A 335 -15.15 20.41 19.03
N GLY A 336 -16.41 20.23 18.59
CA GLY A 336 -17.57 20.27 19.49
C GLY A 336 -17.55 19.15 20.53
N VAL A 337 -17.13 17.94 20.16
CA VAL A 337 -16.98 16.83 21.12
C VAL A 337 -15.85 17.09 22.12
N LEU A 338 -14.77 17.76 21.69
CA LEU A 338 -13.59 18.04 22.49
C LEU A 338 -13.62 19.41 23.20
N GLU A 339 -14.73 20.15 23.11
CA GLU A 339 -14.80 21.55 23.58
C GLU A 339 -14.51 21.66 25.08
N LYS A 340 -15.06 20.73 25.87
CA LYS A 340 -14.90 20.69 27.34
C LYS A 340 -13.63 19.98 27.78
N GLU A 341 -12.88 19.39 26.85
CA GLU A 341 -11.67 18.63 27.16
C GLU A 341 -10.45 19.57 27.17
N LYS A 342 -9.65 19.52 28.25
CA LYS A 342 -8.43 20.33 28.41
C LYS A 342 -7.26 19.77 27.59
N LEU A 343 -7.41 19.75 26.27
CA LEU A 343 -6.43 19.21 25.33
C LEU A 343 -5.65 20.33 24.63
N SER A 344 -4.36 20.10 24.38
CA SER A 344 -3.53 21.00 23.58
C SER A 344 -3.98 21.03 22.10
N SER A 345 -3.64 22.09 21.38
CA SER A 345 -3.95 22.23 19.94
C SER A 345 -3.39 21.08 19.10
N VAL A 346 -2.22 20.55 19.49
CA VAL A 346 -1.59 19.39 18.82
C VAL A 346 -2.41 18.13 19.04
N MET A 347 -2.86 17.87 20.28
CA MET A 347 -3.70 16.71 20.58
C MET A 347 -5.05 16.80 19.86
N LYS A 348 -5.71 17.97 19.88
CA LYS A 348 -6.96 18.21 19.12
C LYS A 348 -6.77 17.91 17.63
N ARG A 349 -5.63 18.29 17.05
CA ARG A 349 -5.31 17.98 15.66
C ARG A 349 -5.16 16.47 15.41
N GLN A 350 -4.63 15.70 16.35
CA GLN A 350 -4.54 14.25 16.21
C GLN A 350 -5.92 13.58 16.17
N TYR A 351 -6.87 13.98 17.02
CA TYR A 351 -8.25 13.49 16.93
C TYR A 351 -8.92 13.85 15.61
N LYS A 352 -8.69 15.05 15.09
CA LYS A 352 -9.16 15.44 13.74
C LYS A 352 -8.56 14.54 12.65
N ASN A 353 -7.25 14.30 12.70
CA ASN A 353 -6.59 13.38 11.79
C ASN A 353 -7.16 11.96 11.91
N ALA A 354 -7.52 11.53 13.13
CA ALA A 354 -8.12 10.23 13.38
C ALA A 354 -9.45 10.07 12.63
N VAL A 355 -10.36 11.02 12.74
CA VAL A 355 -11.64 10.96 12.03
C VAL A 355 -11.47 11.01 10.51
N LEU A 356 -10.57 11.85 10.01
CA LEU A 356 -10.26 11.89 8.57
C LEU A 356 -9.64 10.58 8.08
N HIS A 357 -8.84 9.93 8.92
CA HIS A 357 -8.27 8.61 8.64
C HIS A 357 -9.37 7.55 8.54
N LEU A 358 -10.34 7.53 9.46
CA LEU A 358 -11.47 6.59 9.43
C LEU A 358 -12.20 6.64 8.09
N LEU A 359 -12.59 7.83 7.65
CA LEU A 359 -13.25 8.01 6.35
C LEU A 359 -12.34 7.58 5.19
N ALA A 360 -11.05 7.88 5.27
CA ALA A 360 -10.09 7.53 4.22
C ALA A 360 -9.90 6.02 4.04
N LEU A 361 -10.03 5.22 5.12
CA LEU A 361 -9.91 3.75 5.05
C LEU A 361 -10.95 3.13 4.11
N ARG A 362 -12.18 3.64 4.12
CA ARG A 362 -13.28 3.18 3.24
C ARG A 362 -13.31 3.82 1.86
N THR A 363 -12.83 5.06 1.74
CA THR A 363 -13.06 5.88 0.54
C THR A 363 -11.83 6.08 -0.35
N LYS A 364 -10.64 5.57 0.02
CA LYS A 364 -9.46 5.69 -0.84
C LYS A 364 -9.58 4.83 -2.10
N ARG A 365 -9.44 5.47 -3.27
CA ARG A 365 -9.58 4.86 -4.60
C ARG A 365 -8.25 4.43 -5.23
N HIS A 366 -7.19 5.24 -5.06
CA HIS A 366 -5.92 5.10 -5.81
C HIS A 366 -4.75 4.60 -4.96
N LYS A 367 -5.02 3.75 -3.98
CA LYS A 367 -3.96 3.18 -3.13
C LYS A 367 -4.20 1.70 -2.94
N TRP A 368 -3.26 0.91 -3.44
CA TRP A 368 -3.04 -0.47 -3.04
C TRP A 368 -3.05 -0.58 -1.51
N GLY A 369 -3.60 -1.68 -0.99
CA GLY A 369 -3.64 -2.00 0.44
C GLY A 369 -4.84 -1.41 1.20
N TYR A 370 -5.83 -0.84 0.52
CA TYR A 370 -7.06 -0.34 1.15
C TYR A 370 -8.28 -1.25 0.98
N THR A 371 -8.20 -2.27 0.11
CA THR A 371 -9.29 -3.22 -0.17
C THR A 371 -9.78 -3.91 1.11
N PRO A 372 -8.92 -4.44 2.01
CA PRO A 372 -9.39 -5.14 3.20
C PRO A 372 -10.20 -4.25 4.16
N PHE A 373 -9.85 -2.97 4.29
CA PHE A 373 -10.61 -2.04 5.13
C PHE A 373 -12.01 -1.73 4.57
N LYS A 374 -12.21 -1.91 3.26
CA LYS A 374 -13.53 -1.78 2.63
C LYS A 374 -14.42 -3.00 2.84
N GLU A 375 -13.82 -4.16 3.14
CA GLU A 375 -14.50 -5.43 3.31
C GLU A 375 -14.83 -5.73 4.78
N MET A 376 -14.13 -5.11 5.73
CA MET A 376 -14.43 -5.21 7.16
C MET A 376 -15.88 -4.81 7.47
N SER A 377 -16.49 -5.37 8.51
CA SER A 377 -17.74 -4.85 9.08
C SER A 377 -17.51 -3.48 9.75
N SER A 378 -18.60 -2.76 10.04
CA SER A 378 -18.51 -1.46 10.73
C SER A 378 -17.90 -1.59 12.12
N GLU A 379 -18.22 -2.67 12.85
CA GLU A 379 -17.71 -2.90 14.21
C GLU A 379 -16.23 -3.32 14.20
N GLU A 380 -15.81 -4.19 13.27
CA GLU A 380 -14.40 -4.53 13.09
C GLU A 380 -13.55 -3.29 12.77
N LEU A 381 -14.02 -2.45 11.83
CA LEU A 381 -13.30 -1.23 11.46
C LEU A 381 -13.23 -0.24 12.64
N LYS A 382 -14.33 -0.07 13.38
CA LYS A 382 -14.38 0.77 14.57
C LYS A 382 -13.36 0.33 15.62
N ASN A 383 -13.38 -0.95 15.97
CA ASN A 383 -12.46 -1.52 16.96
C ASN A 383 -11.01 -1.39 16.50
N TRP A 384 -10.75 -1.68 15.22
CA TRP A 384 -9.44 -1.46 14.64
C TRP A 384 -9.00 0.01 14.74
N TRP A 385 -9.88 0.95 14.39
CA TRP A 385 -9.59 2.38 14.37
C TRP A 385 -9.35 2.96 15.77
N ILE A 386 -10.20 2.65 16.75
CA ILE A 386 -10.06 3.11 18.14
C ILE A 386 -8.71 2.66 18.67
N ASN A 387 -8.42 1.37 18.54
CA ASN A 387 -7.21 0.79 19.10
C ASN A 387 -5.94 1.30 18.39
N TYR A 388 -5.98 1.48 17.06
CA TYR A 388 -4.86 2.05 16.28
C TYR A 388 -4.47 3.44 16.77
N TRP A 389 -5.45 4.30 17.05
CA TRP A 389 -5.19 5.66 17.54
C TRP A 389 -4.91 5.71 19.04
N ALA A 390 -5.47 4.80 19.82
CA ALA A 390 -5.19 4.68 21.25
C ALA A 390 -3.73 4.32 21.52
N LYS A 391 -3.17 3.36 20.76
CA LYS A 391 -1.73 3.01 20.84
C LYS A 391 -0.81 4.18 20.46
N GLN A 392 -1.28 5.13 19.65
CA GLN A 392 -0.56 6.37 19.34
C GLN A 392 -0.73 7.47 20.40
N GLY A 393 -1.35 7.15 21.54
CA GLY A 393 -1.49 8.05 22.69
C GLY A 393 -2.80 8.83 22.74
N LEU A 394 -3.80 8.49 21.91
CA LEU A 394 -5.15 9.07 22.04
C LEU A 394 -5.98 8.33 23.08
N ASN A 395 -6.95 9.02 23.70
CA ASN A 395 -7.82 8.45 24.71
C ASN A 395 -8.96 7.67 24.04
N SER A 396 -9.05 6.36 24.30
CA SER A 396 -10.07 5.48 23.72
C SER A 396 -11.50 5.93 24.01
N SER A 397 -11.78 6.44 25.22
CA SER A 397 -13.13 6.92 25.57
C SER A 397 -13.53 8.14 24.75
N LEU A 398 -12.59 9.04 24.42
CA LEU A 398 -12.84 10.19 23.55
C LEU A 398 -13.03 9.74 22.10
N LEU A 399 -12.25 8.76 21.64
CA LEU A 399 -12.42 8.17 20.31
C LEU A 399 -13.79 7.50 20.16
N GLU A 400 -14.26 6.78 21.18
CA GLU A 400 -15.61 6.21 21.21
C GLU A 400 -16.69 7.29 21.15
N LYS A 401 -16.58 8.35 21.96
CA LYS A 401 -17.52 9.48 21.93
C LYS A 401 -17.58 10.11 20.54
N ILE A 402 -16.40 10.36 19.95
CA ILE A 402 -16.30 10.89 18.58
C ILE A 402 -16.98 9.93 17.59
N TYR A 403 -16.66 8.63 17.65
CA TYR A 403 -17.22 7.62 16.75
C TYR A 403 -18.75 7.60 16.81
N ARG A 404 -19.35 7.56 18.00
CA ARG A 404 -20.82 7.56 18.19
C ARG A 404 -21.50 8.78 17.57
N VAL A 405 -20.82 9.94 17.52
CA VAL A 405 -21.39 11.15 16.91
C VAL A 405 -21.32 11.09 15.38
N ILE A 406 -20.23 10.53 14.83
CA ILE A 406 -19.99 10.49 13.38
C ILE A 406 -20.60 9.26 12.69
N GLU A 407 -20.82 8.16 13.40
CA GLU A 407 -21.21 6.86 12.81
C GLU A 407 -22.49 6.96 11.95
N LYS A 408 -23.46 7.77 12.41
CA LYS A 408 -24.72 8.02 11.70
C LYS A 408 -24.54 8.72 10.35
N TRP A 409 -23.42 9.40 10.15
CA TRP A 409 -23.11 10.14 8.93
C TRP A 409 -22.11 9.43 8.03
N LEU A 410 -21.35 8.46 8.56
CA LEU A 410 -20.29 7.75 7.82
C LEU A 410 -20.80 7.15 6.50
N PRO A 411 -21.90 6.37 6.43
CA PRO A 411 -22.35 5.76 5.19
C PRO A 411 -22.65 6.79 4.10
N ARG A 412 -23.32 7.88 4.48
CA ARG A 412 -23.65 8.97 3.57
C ARG A 412 -22.41 9.69 3.06
N TRP A 413 -21.46 10.02 3.94
CA TRP A 413 -20.22 10.68 3.52
C TRP A 413 -19.32 9.79 2.68
N GLU A 414 -19.32 8.48 2.93
CA GLU A 414 -18.64 7.51 2.08
C GLU A 414 -19.20 7.53 0.66
N GLN A 415 -20.53 7.45 0.54
CA GLN A 415 -21.23 7.52 -0.73
C GLN A 415 -21.03 8.87 -1.43
N GLU A 416 -21.19 10.00 -0.72
CA GLU A 416 -21.01 11.34 -1.28
C GLU A 416 -19.58 11.55 -1.77
N LYS A 417 -18.57 11.10 -1.00
CA LYS A 417 -17.17 11.22 -1.40
C LYS A 417 -16.84 10.35 -2.61
N GLN A 418 -17.35 9.11 -2.67
CA GLN A 418 -17.18 8.24 -3.83
C GLN A 418 -17.87 8.83 -5.08
N SER A 419 -19.12 9.26 -4.93
CA SER A 419 -19.89 9.84 -6.04
C SER A 419 -19.21 11.10 -6.60
N LEU A 420 -18.79 12.05 -5.74
CA LEU A 420 -18.04 13.22 -6.18
C LEU A 420 -16.75 12.85 -6.90
N GLN A 421 -16.09 11.76 -6.51
CA GLN A 421 -14.86 11.28 -7.15
C GLN A 421 -15.06 10.68 -8.54
N GLU A 422 -16.26 10.16 -8.83
CA GLU A 422 -16.56 9.48 -10.10
C GLU A 422 -17.33 10.37 -11.08
N LEU A 423 -18.21 11.24 -10.57
CA LEU A 423 -19.13 12.03 -11.38
C LEU A 423 -18.44 12.86 -12.46
N VAL A 424 -17.38 13.61 -12.09
CA VAL A 424 -16.66 14.45 -13.07
C VAL A 424 -16.03 13.57 -14.15
N GLN A 425 -15.35 12.49 -13.75
CA GLN A 425 -14.73 11.55 -14.68
C GLN A 425 -15.74 10.90 -15.64
N LEU A 426 -16.86 10.40 -15.11
CA LEU A 426 -17.91 9.75 -15.90
C LEU A 426 -18.54 10.74 -16.88
N ARG A 427 -18.85 11.96 -16.44
CA ARG A 427 -19.37 13.02 -17.32
C ARG A 427 -18.40 13.34 -18.45
N ARG A 428 -17.10 13.50 -18.15
CA ARG A 428 -16.09 13.78 -19.19
C ARG A 428 -15.99 12.65 -20.21
N LYS A 429 -15.92 11.41 -19.73
CA LYS A 429 -15.87 10.23 -20.60
C LYS A 429 -17.12 10.11 -21.48
N PHE A 430 -18.31 10.33 -20.91
CA PHE A 430 -19.55 10.33 -21.66
C PHE A 430 -19.57 11.45 -22.71
N GLN A 431 -19.25 12.69 -22.34
CA GLN A 431 -19.21 13.82 -23.28
C GLN A 431 -18.20 13.63 -24.43
N ALA A 432 -17.14 12.86 -24.21
CA ALA A 432 -16.14 12.56 -25.24
C ALA A 432 -16.58 11.45 -26.21
N LEU A 433 -17.55 10.61 -25.84
CA LEU A 433 -18.07 9.54 -26.69
C LEU A 433 -19.19 10.00 -27.64
N TYR A 434 -19.88 11.10 -27.31
CA TYR A 434 -21.04 11.63 -28.05
C TYR A 434 -20.73 12.94 -28.79
N ARG A 435 -19.44 13.22 -29.02
CA ARG A 435 -18.95 14.22 -29.97
C ARG A 435 -18.19 13.47 -31.04
#